data_AF-A0A497K507-F1
#
_entry.id   AF-A0A497K507-F1
#
_cell.length_a   1.000
_cell.length_b   1.000
_cell.length_c   1.000
_cell.angle_alpha   90.00
_cell.angle_beta   90.00
_cell.angle_gamma   90.00
#
_symmetry.space_group_name_H-M   'P 1'
#
loop_
_entity.id
_entity.type
_entity.pdbx_description
1 polymer ?
#
loop_
_entity_poly.entity_id
_entity_poly.type
_entity_poly.pdbx_seq_one_letter_code
_entity_poly.pdbx_strand_id
1 'polypeptide(L)'
;MGLETIIGGLLTAAGGALCIYWYIYWERNYEGDLLTDGPYQYVRHPYYAGFLLVSLGMVIVWPGFETRILAVMTLAGLYVMVPREEQELINK
;
A
#
# COMPACT_ATOMS: atom_id res chain seq x y z
N MET A 1 10.00 6.06 -24.87
CA MET A 1 9.32 5.76 -23.59
C MET A 1 8.21 6.77 -23.46
N GLY A 2 6.95 6.34 -23.39
CA GLY A 2 5.82 7.26 -23.26
C GLY A 2 5.80 7.91 -21.88
N LEU A 3 5.17 9.08 -21.77
CA LEU A 3 5.02 9.81 -20.51
C LEU A 3 4.29 8.95 -19.47
N GLU A 4 3.30 8.18 -19.92
CA GLU A 4 2.56 7.19 -19.13
C GLU A 4 3.47 6.15 -18.48
N THR A 5 4.47 5.62 -19.21
CA THR A 5 5.39 4.62 -18.67
C THR A 5 6.26 5.21 -17.57
N ILE A 6 6.68 6.46 -17.72
CA ILE A 6 7.48 7.16 -16.70
C ILE A 6 6.63 7.41 -15.46
N ILE A 7 5.41 7.93 -15.61
CA ILE A 7 4.49 8.19 -14.50
C ILE A 7 4.17 6.89 -13.76
N GLY A 8 3.78 5.84 -14.49
CA GLY A 8 3.45 4.55 -13.88
C GLY A 8 4.65 3.90 -13.21
N GLY A 9 5.85 4.03 -13.80
CA GLY A 9 7.09 3.55 -13.21
C GLY A 9 7.43 4.27 -11.90
N LEU A 10 7.30 5.59 -11.87
CA LEU A 10 7.50 6.40 -10.66
C LEU A 10 6.48 6.05 -9.58
N LEU A 11 5.21 5.86 -9.95
CA LEU A 11 4.15 5.48 -9.00
C LEU A 11 4.43 4.10 -8.39
N THR A 12 4.85 3.14 -9.22
CA THR A 12 5.21 1.79 -8.78
C THR A 12 6.41 1.82 -7.84
N ALA A 13 7.44 2.59 -8.19
CA ALA A 13 8.63 2.74 -7.36
C ALA A 13 8.32 3.42 -6.01
N ALA A 14 7.49 4.46 -6.02
CA ALA A 14 7.05 5.14 -4.81
C ALA A 14 6.24 4.21 -3.88
N GLY A 15 5.31 3.44 -4.45
CA GLY A 15 4.56 2.44 -3.69
C GLY A 15 5.46 1.35 -3.09
N GLY A 16 6.40 0.82 -3.88
CA GLY A 16 7.38 -0.15 -3.40
C GLY A 16 8.28 0.39 -2.29
N ALA A 17 8.74 1.64 -2.43
CA ALA A 17 9.52 2.33 -1.40
C ALA A 17 8.72 2.50 -0.10
N LEU A 18 7.43 2.83 -0.19
CA LEU A 18 6.55 2.92 0.98
C LEU A 18 6.36 1.57 1.67
N CYS A 19 6.19 0.48 0.92
CA CYS A 19 6.13 -0.88 1.47
C CYS A 19 7.42 -1.26 2.20
N ILE A 20 8.58 -0.95 1.62
CA ILE A 20 9.89 -1.22 2.24
C ILE A 20 10.08 -0.37 3.49
N TYR A 21 9.75 0.93 3.43
CA TYR A 21 9.83 1.82 4.58
C TYR A 21 8.95 1.34 5.73
N TRP A 22 7.71 0.94 5.43
CA TRP A 22 6.81 0.33 6.39
C TRP A 22 7.40 -0.93 7.01
N TYR A 23 7.90 -1.86 6.19
CA TYR A 23 8.44 -3.14 6.67
C TYR A 23 9.62 -2.92 7.62
N ILE A 24 10.61 -2.11 7.22
CA ILE A 24 11.79 -1.79 8.03
C ILE A 24 11.38 -1.10 9.34
N TYR A 25 10.41 -0.20 9.28
CA TYR A 25 9.94 0.51 10.48
C TYR A 25 9.21 -0.43 11.43
N TRP A 26 8.27 -1.24 10.93
CA TRP A 26 7.51 -2.18 11.74
C TRP A 26 8.43 -3.23 12.38
N GLU A 27 9.34 -3.83 11.62
CA GLU A 27 10.29 -4.84 12.13
C GLU A 27 11.17 -4.32 13.28
N ARG A 28 11.47 -3.02 13.28
CA ARG A 28 12.35 -2.39 14.29
C ARG A 28 11.63 -1.84 15.51
N ASN A 29 10.36 -1.45 15.38
CA ASN A 29 9.66 -0.70 16.43
C ASN A 29 8.47 -1.46 17.02
N TYR A 30 7.99 -2.53 16.36
CA TYR A 30 6.83 -3.27 16.85
C TYR A 30 7.20 -4.19 18.01
N GLU A 31 6.84 -3.78 19.23
CA GLU A 31 7.03 -4.57 20.47
C GLU A 31 5.71 -5.12 21.04
N GLY A 32 4.64 -5.15 20.22
CA GLY A 32 3.30 -5.57 20.62
C GLY A 32 2.32 -4.42 20.89
N ASP A 33 2.82 -3.18 20.91
CA ASP A 33 2.02 -1.97 21.07
C ASP A 33 1.64 -1.31 19.75
N LEU A 34 0.66 -0.40 19.81
CA LEU A 34 0.19 0.37 18.67
C LEU A 34 1.27 1.37 18.19
N LEU A 35 1.66 1.25 16.93
CA LEU A 35 2.58 2.20 16.29
C LEU A 35 1.82 3.39 15.71
N THR A 36 2.16 4.60 16.15
CA THR A 36 1.59 5.85 15.63
C THR A 36 2.62 6.74 14.95
N ASP A 37 3.91 6.42 15.09
CA ASP A 37 5.04 7.19 14.55
C ASP A 37 5.54 6.64 13.20
N GLY A 38 6.54 7.32 12.64
CA GLY A 38 7.17 6.91 11.37
C GLY A 38 6.15 6.92 10.22
N PRO A 39 6.00 5.84 9.44
CA PRO A 39 5.03 5.82 8.33
C PRO A 39 3.57 5.95 8.79
N TYR A 40 3.25 5.50 10.01
CA TYR A 40 1.88 5.53 10.54
C TYR A 40 1.39 6.95 10.88
N GLN A 41 2.29 7.92 11.04
CA GLN A 41 1.92 9.32 11.29
C GLN A 41 1.24 9.99 10.08
N TYR A 42 1.46 9.46 8.87
CA TYR A 42 0.91 10.00 7.62
C TYR A 42 -0.34 9.25 7.16
N VAL A 43 -0.38 7.93 7.37
CA VAL A 43 -1.49 7.07 6.95
C VAL A 43 -1.62 5.87 7.88
N ARG A 44 -2.85 5.51 8.26
CA ARG A 44 -3.13 4.42 9.21
C ARG A 44 -2.67 3.04 8.74
N HIS A 45 -2.69 2.79 7.42
CA HIS A 45 -2.24 1.54 6.80
C HIS A 45 -1.18 1.81 5.70
N PRO A 46 0.09 2.06 6.07
CA PRO A 46 1.13 2.42 5.10
C PRO A 46 1.42 1.32 4.08
N TYR A 47 1.41 0.05 4.50
CA TYR A 47 1.55 -1.09 3.61
C TYR A 47 0.45 -1.13 2.53
N TYR A 48 -0.80 -0.90 2.93
CA TYR A 48 -1.95 -0.86 2.02
C TYR A 48 -1.89 0.30 1.05
N ALA A 49 -1.48 1.49 1.52
CA ALA A 49 -1.25 2.63 0.65
C ALA A 49 -0.14 2.34 -0.38
N GLY A 50 0.98 1.75 0.07
CA GLY A 50 2.09 1.37 -0.81
C GLY A 50 1.68 0.33 -1.85
N PHE A 51 0.96 -0.72 -1.44
CA PHE A 51 0.49 -1.77 -2.33
C PHE A 51 -0.54 -1.25 -3.35
N LEU A 52 -1.43 -0.34 -2.95
CA LEU A 52 -2.34 0.34 -3.86
C LEU A 52 -1.58 1.14 -4.92
N LEU A 53 -0.58 1.93 -4.53
CA LEU A 53 0.28 2.68 -5.46
C LEU A 53 1.01 1.76 -6.45
N VAL A 54 1.55 0.62 -5.98
CA VAL A 54 2.16 -0.38 -6.87
C VAL A 54 1.16 -0.90 -7.89
N SER A 55 -0.05 -1.29 -7.44
CA SER A 55 -1.07 -1.85 -8.33
C SER A 55 -1.53 -0.85 -9.39
N LEU A 56 -1.75 0.42 -9.02
CA LEU A 56 -2.14 1.49 -9.95
C LEU A 56 -1.00 1.84 -10.91
N GLY A 57 0.23 1.87 -10.43
CA GLY A 57 1.41 2.16 -11.25
C GLY A 57 1.61 1.10 -12.33
N MET A 58 1.44 -0.17 -11.95
CA MET A 58 1.48 -1.29 -12.90
C MET A 58 0.37 -1.21 -13.95
N VAL A 59 -0.85 -0.80 -13.60
CA VAL A 59 -1.93 -0.58 -14.59
C VAL A 59 -1.55 0.49 -15.61
N ILE A 60 -0.87 1.55 -15.19
CA ILE A 60 -0.44 2.64 -16.09
C ILE A 60 0.72 2.19 -17.00
N VAL A 61 1.71 1.47 -16.45
CA VAL A 61 2.85 0.95 -17.24
C VAL A 61 2.40 -0.11 -18.24
N TRP A 62 1.54 -1.02 -17.79
CA TRP A 62 1.06 -2.16 -18.56
C TRP A 62 -0.43 -2.39 -18.26
N PRO A 63 -1.36 -1.83 -19.06
CA PRO A 63 -2.80 -1.93 -18.84
C PRO A 63 -3.38 -3.29 -19.29
N GLY A 64 -2.70 -4.38 -18.92
CA GLY A 64 -3.14 -5.75 -19.13
C GLY A 64 -4.45 -6.07 -18.41
N PHE A 65 -5.04 -7.22 -18.70
CA PHE A 65 -6.20 -7.71 -17.96
C PHE A 65 -5.80 -8.07 -16.51
N GLU A 66 -4.58 -8.57 -16.35
CA GLU A 66 -3.99 -9.05 -15.12
C GLU A 66 -3.75 -7.92 -14.12
N THR A 67 -3.18 -6.80 -14.56
CA THR A 67 -2.91 -5.64 -13.70
C THR A 67 -4.19 -4.94 -13.27
N ARG A 68 -5.21 -4.91 -14.13
CA ARG A 68 -6.54 -4.41 -13.77
C ARG A 68 -7.23 -5.28 -12.72
N ILE A 69 -7.15 -6.60 -12.86
CA ILE A 69 -7.63 -7.52 -11.82
C ILE A 69 -6.88 -7.27 -10.51
N LEU A 70 -5.55 -7.16 -10.54
CA LEU A 70 -4.76 -6.85 -9.35
C LEU A 70 -5.25 -5.57 -8.66
N ALA A 71 -5.43 -4.47 -9.41
CA ALA A 71 -5.91 -3.21 -8.84
C ALA A 71 -7.31 -3.33 -8.23
N VAL A 72 -8.25 -4.01 -8.91
CA VAL A 72 -9.61 -4.25 -8.40
C VAL A 72 -9.59 -5.12 -7.14
N MET A 73 -8.82 -6.21 -7.15
CA MET A 73 -8.67 -7.10 -6.00
C MET A 73 -8.03 -6.38 -4.82
N THR A 74 -7.02 -5.55 -5.05
CA THR A 74 -6.42 -4.70 -4.02
C THR A 74 -7.48 -3.77 -3.41
N LEU A 75 -8.21 -3.01 -4.23
CA LEU A 75 -9.24 -2.09 -3.75
C LEU A 75 -10.36 -2.81 -2.96
N ALA A 76 -10.83 -3.97 -3.47
CA ALA A 76 -11.82 -4.78 -2.77
C ALA A 76 -11.29 -5.31 -1.43
N GLY A 77 -10.03 -5.76 -1.40
CA GLY A 77 -9.35 -6.18 -0.19
C GLY A 77 -9.26 -5.05 0.82
N LEU A 78 -8.85 -3.85 0.40
CA LEU A 78 -8.79 -2.68 1.28
C LEU A 78 -10.16 -2.31 1.86
N TYR A 79 -11.20 -2.34 1.04
CA TYR A 79 -12.56 -2.02 1.47
C TYR A 79 -13.06 -2.95 2.58
N VAL A 80 -12.67 -4.24 2.54
CA VAL A 80 -13.11 -5.25 3.52
C VAL A 80 -12.18 -5.32 4.72
N MET A 81 -10.86 -5.30 4.52
CA MET A 81 -9.87 -5.57 5.57
C MET A 81 -9.65 -4.36 6.48
N VAL A 82 -9.57 -3.15 5.93
CA VAL A 82 -9.33 -1.92 6.72
C VAL A 82 -10.34 -1.75 7.86
N PRO A 83 -11.67 -1.75 7.63
CA PRO A 83 -12.62 -1.54 8.72
C PRO A 83 -12.59 -2.69 9.74
N ARG A 84 -12.29 -3.91 9.28
CA ARG A 84 -12.18 -5.07 10.16
C ARG A 84 -10.97 -4.93 11.10
N GLU A 85 -9.81 -4.57 10.56
CA GLU A 85 -8.59 -4.33 11.33
C GLU A 85 -8.76 -3.17 12.31
N GLU A 86 -9.34 -2.05 11.87
CA GLU A 86 -9.61 -0.91 12.75
C GLU A 86 -10.52 -1.33 13.92
N GLN A 87 -11.54 -2.14 13.67
CA GLN A 87 -12.43 -2.64 14.72
C GLN A 87 -11.72 -3.59 15.70
N GLU A 88 -10.86 -4.48 15.19
CA GLU A 88 -10.06 -5.40 16.01
C GLU A 88 -9.06 -4.63 16.90
N LEU A 89 -8.49 -3.52 16.40
CA LEU A 89 -7.60 -2.64 17.17
C LEU A 89 -8.34 -1.82 18.24
N ILE A 90 -9.56 -1.37 17.98
CA ILE A 90 -10.40 -0.65 18.96
C ILE A 90 -10.87 -1.56 20.10
N ASN A 91 -11.08 -2.85 19.81
CA ASN A 91 -11.59 -3.82 20.77
C ASN A 91 -10.50 -4.48 21.64
N LYS A 92 -9.22 -4.19 21.37
CA LYS A 92 -8.08 -4.61 22.21
C LYS A 92 -7.85 -3.61 23.34
#